data_AF-A0A9N9XHR9-F1
#
_entry.id   AF-A0A9N9XHR9-F1
#
_cell.length_a   1.000
_cell.length_b   1.000
_cell.length_c   1.000
_cell.angle_alpha   90.00
_cell.angle_beta   90.00
_cell.angle_gamma   90.00
#
_symmetry.space_group_name_H-M   'P 1'
#
loop_
_entity.id
_entity.type
_entity.pdbx_description
1 polymer ?
#
loop_
_entity_poly.entity_id
_entity_poly.type
_entity_poly.pdbx_seq_one_letter_code
_entity_poly.pdbx_strand_id
1 'polypeptide(L)'
;MGKFLAVFLAYVLMCNQCLIFRDPDANYAGPKLSSYVFLTAVCILLYDLRLYPKRLRKLDHLSQNIVEFFIAMFAMELVLQDFWYPLINGLVALLLHGAEKMEYLSDYEYLSDSLKDPSTVDRITYILSLFFLLSVLHAVRAIDFRALQEGPGCFFDDIAYRGRRFLLKKIRYLGFAKKRVKIKECKEKRSRRSTRDDDNEKTGTIDLEDFSKSGDTNVDDSVCSNSDCDSQKICDFDDLDLLIDIDD
;
A
#
# COMPACT_ATOMS: atom_id res chain seq x y z
N MET A 1 -5.43 17.04 -6.05
CA MET A 1 -5.63 15.65 -5.57
C MET A 1 -6.40 14.78 -6.59
N GLY A 2 -6.38 15.12 -7.88
CA GLY A 2 -7.28 14.52 -8.88
C GLY A 2 -7.03 13.05 -9.25
N LYS A 3 -5.79 12.58 -9.09
CA LYS A 3 -5.38 11.26 -9.60
C LYS A 3 -6.10 10.08 -8.94
N PHE A 4 -6.26 10.13 -7.61
CA PHE A 4 -6.95 9.08 -6.89
C PHE A 4 -8.44 9.05 -7.22
N LEU A 5 -9.06 10.24 -7.34
CA LEU A 5 -10.49 10.36 -7.55
C LEU A 5 -10.91 9.69 -8.86
N ALA A 6 -10.17 9.93 -9.94
CA ALA A 6 -10.46 9.35 -11.25
C ALA A 6 -10.40 7.81 -11.23
N VAL A 7 -9.30 7.24 -10.71
CA VAL A 7 -9.12 5.78 -10.61
C VAL A 7 -10.15 5.16 -9.66
N PHE A 8 -10.42 5.80 -8.52
CA PHE A 8 -11.39 5.33 -7.54
C PHE A 8 -12.83 5.37 -8.10
N LEU A 9 -13.19 6.42 -8.83
CA LEU A 9 -14.50 6.50 -9.47
C LEU A 9 -14.65 5.39 -10.52
N ALA A 10 -13.63 5.16 -11.34
CA ALA A 10 -13.63 4.04 -12.30
C ALA A 10 -13.79 2.70 -11.59
N TYR A 11 -13.09 2.48 -10.47
CA TYR A 11 -13.25 1.30 -9.63
C TYR A 11 -14.68 1.13 -9.13
N VAL A 12 -15.30 2.19 -8.59
CA VAL A 12 -16.68 2.13 -8.10
C VAL A 12 -17.66 1.82 -9.24
N LEU A 13 -17.50 2.43 -10.42
CA LEU A 13 -18.33 2.10 -11.58
C LEU A 13 -18.17 0.62 -12.00
N MET A 14 -16.94 0.12 -12.04
CA MET A 14 -16.66 -1.29 -12.37
C MET A 14 -17.26 -2.25 -11.33
N CYS A 15 -17.23 -1.90 -10.04
CA CYS A 15 -17.91 -2.66 -8.99
C CYS A 15 -19.43 -2.72 -9.18
N ASN A 16 -20.03 -1.67 -9.77
CA ASN A 16 -21.44 -1.63 -10.13
C ASN A 16 -21.73 -2.24 -11.51
N GLN A 17 -20.76 -2.92 -12.13
CA GLN A 17 -20.86 -3.56 -13.45
C GLN A 17 -21.17 -2.57 -14.58
N CYS A 18 -20.82 -1.30 -14.43
CA CYS A 18 -20.94 -0.32 -15.50
C CYS A 18 -19.76 -0.44 -16.47
N LEU A 19 -19.93 -1.26 -17.51
CA LEU A 19 -18.99 -1.39 -18.63
C LEU A 19 -19.32 -0.31 -19.67
N ILE A 20 -18.31 0.44 -20.14
CA ILE A 20 -18.51 1.49 -21.16
C ILE A 20 -17.93 1.06 -22.51
N PHE A 21 -16.85 0.28 -22.51
CA PHE A 21 -16.10 0.03 -23.74
C PHE A 21 -16.47 -1.29 -24.42
N ARG A 22 -16.88 -2.31 -23.67
CA ARG A 22 -17.09 -3.66 -24.20
C ARG A 22 -18.25 -4.35 -23.50
N ASP A 23 -19.11 -4.96 -24.30
CA ASP A 23 -20.26 -5.69 -23.80
C ASP A 23 -19.82 -6.93 -23.03
N PRO A 24 -20.52 -7.27 -21.92
CA PRO A 24 -20.24 -8.51 -21.20
C PRO A 24 -20.55 -9.70 -22.10
N ASP A 25 -19.69 -10.72 -22.09
CA ASP A 25 -19.96 -11.96 -22.80
C ASP A 25 -21.29 -12.56 -22.32
N ALA A 26 -22.12 -13.06 -23.24
CA ALA A 26 -23.47 -13.56 -22.94
C ALA A 26 -23.51 -14.72 -21.93
N ASN A 27 -22.37 -15.39 -21.70
CA ASN A 27 -22.22 -16.50 -20.74
C ASN A 27 -21.69 -16.03 -19.37
N TYR A 28 -21.66 -14.73 -19.11
CA TYR A 28 -21.08 -14.17 -17.90
C TYR A 28 -22.02 -14.33 -16.70
N ALA A 29 -21.71 -15.31 -15.84
CA ALA A 29 -22.41 -15.56 -14.57
C ALA A 29 -22.00 -14.55 -13.48
N GLY A 30 -22.10 -13.24 -13.76
CA GLY A 30 -21.88 -12.16 -12.80
C GLY A 30 -20.47 -12.08 -12.17
N PRO A 31 -20.14 -10.97 -11.50
CA PRO A 31 -18.88 -10.83 -10.78
C PRO A 31 -18.89 -11.65 -9.50
N LYS A 32 -18.08 -12.71 -9.49
CA LYS A 32 -17.74 -13.45 -8.27
C LYS A 32 -17.04 -12.54 -7.26
N LEU A 33 -17.15 -12.87 -5.98
CA LEU A 33 -16.45 -12.15 -4.90
C LEU A 33 -14.93 -12.03 -5.16
N SER A 34 -14.34 -13.07 -5.74
CA SER A 34 -12.92 -13.11 -6.13
C SER A 34 -12.55 -12.03 -7.15
N SER A 35 -13.45 -11.68 -8.07
CA SER A 35 -13.25 -10.61 -9.05
C SER A 35 -13.16 -9.23 -8.41
N TYR A 36 -13.90 -8.97 -7.32
CA TYR A 36 -13.78 -7.69 -6.59
C TYR A 36 -12.44 -7.57 -5.86
N VAL A 37 -11.94 -8.67 -5.28
CA VAL A 37 -10.62 -8.69 -4.65
C VAL A 37 -9.53 -8.43 -5.69
N PHE A 38 -9.63 -9.07 -6.85
CA PHE A 38 -8.73 -8.82 -7.97
C PHE A 38 -8.83 -7.39 -8.49
N LEU A 39 -10.04 -6.85 -8.68
CA LEU A 39 -10.27 -5.48 -9.12
C LEU A 39 -9.71 -4.46 -8.11
N THR A 40 -9.79 -4.76 -6.82
CA THR A 40 -9.14 -3.97 -5.77
C THR A 40 -7.62 -3.94 -5.96
N ALA A 41 -7.01 -5.08 -6.27
CA ALA A 41 -5.58 -5.15 -6.58
C ALA A 41 -5.23 -4.29 -7.81
N VAL A 42 -6.02 -4.39 -8.89
CA VAL A 42 -5.83 -3.57 -10.10
C VAL A 42 -6.00 -2.08 -9.79
N CYS A 43 -6.97 -1.69 -8.96
CA CYS A 43 -7.16 -0.30 -8.54
C CYS A 43 -5.94 0.23 -7.77
N ILE A 44 -5.38 -0.54 -6.84
CA ILE A 44 -4.16 -0.17 -6.10
C ILE A 44 -2.98 -0.02 -7.06
N LEU A 45 -2.84 -0.96 -8.01
CA LEU A 45 -1.77 -0.94 -9.01
C LEU A 45 -1.88 0.29 -9.92
N LEU A 46 -3.07 0.56 -10.46
CA LEU A 46 -3.33 1.72 -11.33
C LEU A 46 -3.16 3.04 -10.58
N TYR A 47 -3.46 3.06 -9.28
CA TYR A 47 -3.23 4.23 -8.45
C TYR A 47 -1.74 4.55 -8.25
N ASP A 48 -0.89 3.53 -8.10
CA ASP A 48 0.55 3.71 -7.97
C ASP A 48 1.21 4.03 -9.34
N LEU A 49 0.64 3.49 -10.42
CA LEU A 49 1.07 3.78 -11.78
C LEU A 49 0.76 5.23 -12.18
N ARG A 50 1.72 5.88 -12.81
CA ARG A 50 1.54 7.22 -13.40
C ARG A 50 0.90 7.07 -14.78
N LEU A 51 -0.42 6.89 -14.83
CA LEU A 51 -1.17 6.70 -16.08
C LEU A 51 -1.07 7.88 -17.04
N TYR A 52 -0.98 9.10 -16.51
CA TYR A 52 -0.99 10.30 -17.33
C TYR A 52 0.40 10.65 -17.90
N PRO A 53 0.57 10.73 -19.25
CA PRO A 53 1.85 10.99 -19.87
C PRO A 53 2.35 12.41 -19.53
N LYS A 54 3.67 12.53 -19.30
CA LYS A 54 4.30 13.80 -18.89
C LYS A 54 4.04 14.95 -19.88
N ARG A 55 3.86 14.64 -21.16
CA ARG A 55 3.70 15.62 -22.25
C ARG A 55 2.35 16.35 -22.22
N LEU A 56 1.31 15.74 -21.65
CA LEU A 56 -0.04 16.32 -21.61
C LEU A 56 -0.32 17.09 -20.29
N ARG A 57 0.68 17.23 -19.41
CA ARG A 57 0.53 17.88 -18.08
C ARG A 57 0.25 19.38 -18.14
N LYS A 58 0.30 20.00 -19.32
CA LYS A 58 -0.03 21.41 -19.53
C LYS A 58 -1.53 21.67 -19.67
N LEU A 59 -2.35 20.63 -19.79
CA LEU A 59 -3.80 20.74 -19.93
C LEU A 59 -4.48 21.05 -18.59
N ASP A 60 -5.70 21.60 -18.64
CA ASP A 60 -6.48 21.95 -17.45
C ASP A 60 -6.74 20.73 -16.53
N HIS A 61 -6.78 20.95 -15.21
CA HIS A 61 -6.88 19.87 -14.22
C HIS A 61 -8.15 19.01 -14.41
N LEU A 62 -9.25 19.59 -14.88
CA LEU A 62 -10.47 18.83 -15.18
C LEU A 62 -10.27 17.86 -16.34
N SER A 63 -9.69 18.34 -17.44
CA SER A 63 -9.39 17.51 -18.61
C SER A 63 -8.42 16.37 -18.28
N GLN A 64 -7.43 16.61 -17.41
CA GLN A 64 -6.52 15.57 -16.93
C GLN A 64 -7.27 14.48 -16.17
N ASN A 65 -8.16 14.86 -15.24
CA ASN A 65 -8.97 13.91 -14.48
C ASN A 65 -9.89 13.07 -15.37
N ILE A 66 -10.53 13.68 -16.36
CA ILE A 66 -11.44 12.98 -17.29
C ILE A 66 -10.65 11.96 -18.12
N VAL A 67 -9.51 12.35 -18.67
CA VAL A 67 -8.66 11.44 -19.45
C VAL A 67 -8.12 10.31 -18.58
N GLU A 68 -7.66 10.61 -17.36
CA GLU A 68 -7.19 9.61 -16.41
C GLU A 68 -8.31 8.64 -16.00
N PHE A 69 -9.54 9.13 -15.84
CA PHE A 69 -10.71 8.30 -15.58
C PHE A 69 -10.96 7.31 -16.72
N PHE A 70 -11.04 7.78 -17.97
CA PHE A 70 -11.28 6.91 -19.12
C PHE A 70 -10.15 5.89 -19.31
N ILE A 71 -8.89 6.28 -19.13
CA ILE A 71 -7.75 5.37 -19.21
C ILE A 71 -7.81 4.32 -18.10
N ALA A 72 -8.11 4.72 -16.86
CA ALA A 72 -8.23 3.80 -15.74
C ALA A 72 -9.38 2.81 -15.95
N MET A 73 -10.53 3.31 -16.40
CA MET A 73 -11.71 2.49 -16.67
C MET A 73 -11.44 1.50 -17.81
N PHE A 74 -10.87 1.96 -18.92
CA PHE A 74 -10.43 1.10 -20.02
C PHE A 74 -9.43 0.03 -19.57
N ALA A 75 -8.43 0.41 -18.77
CA ALA A 75 -7.44 -0.53 -18.27
C ALA A 75 -8.05 -1.58 -17.32
N MET A 76 -8.95 -1.18 -16.42
CA MET A 76 -9.64 -2.11 -15.52
C MET A 76 -10.50 -3.08 -16.32
N GLU A 77 -11.29 -2.59 -17.27
CA GLU A 77 -12.16 -3.39 -18.13
C GLU A 77 -11.35 -4.39 -18.96
N LEU A 78 -10.26 -3.95 -19.59
CA LEU A 78 -9.38 -4.79 -20.39
C LEU A 78 -8.70 -5.87 -19.54
N VAL A 79 -8.14 -5.51 -18.39
CA VAL A 79 -7.50 -6.48 -17.49
C VAL A 79 -8.51 -7.49 -16.94
N LEU A 80 -9.75 -7.08 -16.71
CA LEU A 80 -10.79 -7.97 -16.22
C LEU A 80 -11.24 -8.96 -17.31
N GLN A 81 -11.53 -8.46 -18.52
CA GLN A 81 -12.06 -9.27 -19.62
C GLN A 81 -10.99 -10.10 -20.34
N ASP A 82 -9.82 -9.53 -20.64
CA ASP A 82 -8.81 -10.21 -21.45
C ASP A 82 -7.80 -11.00 -20.62
N PHE A 83 -7.69 -10.71 -19.32
CA PHE A 83 -6.75 -11.40 -18.43
C PHE A 83 -7.44 -12.20 -17.32
N TRP A 84 -8.30 -11.57 -16.51
CA TRP A 84 -8.85 -12.22 -15.33
C TRP A 84 -9.84 -13.35 -15.65
N TYR A 85 -10.85 -13.11 -16.49
CA TYR A 85 -11.83 -14.15 -16.81
C TYR A 85 -11.23 -15.33 -17.60
N PRO A 86 -10.38 -15.11 -18.63
CA PRO A 86 -9.71 -16.22 -19.31
C PRO A 86 -8.82 -17.03 -18.36
N LEU A 87 -8.15 -16.36 -17.40
CA LEU A 87 -7.35 -17.03 -16.38
C LEU A 87 -8.21 -17.90 -15.46
N ILE A 88 -9.35 -17.39 -14.98
CA ILE A 88 -10.29 -18.17 -14.17
C ILE A 88 -10.80 -19.36 -14.98
N ASN A 89 -11.27 -19.14 -16.20
CA ASN A 89 -11.84 -20.19 -17.04
C ASN A 89 -10.81 -21.28 -17.35
N GLY A 90 -9.57 -20.89 -17.65
CA GLY A 90 -8.45 -21.80 -17.84
C GLY A 90 -8.12 -22.60 -16.57
N LEU A 91 -8.12 -21.96 -15.41
CA LEU A 91 -7.87 -22.61 -14.13
C LEU A 91 -8.98 -23.62 -13.78
N VAL A 92 -10.24 -23.26 -13.98
CA VAL A 92 -11.39 -24.15 -13.77
C VAL A 92 -11.31 -25.34 -14.72
N ALA A 93 -11.03 -25.11 -16.01
CA ALA A 93 -10.86 -26.18 -16.98
C ALA A 93 -9.71 -27.14 -16.58
N LEU A 94 -8.59 -26.59 -16.10
CA LEU A 94 -7.45 -27.38 -15.65
C LEU A 94 -7.78 -28.21 -14.39
N LEU A 95 -8.53 -27.65 -13.45
CA LEU A 95 -8.99 -28.38 -12.25
C LEU A 95 -9.92 -29.53 -12.62
N LEU A 96 -10.91 -29.28 -13.49
CA LEU A 96 -11.85 -30.31 -13.93
C LEU A 96 -11.13 -31.41 -14.72
N HIS A 97 -10.23 -31.05 -15.63
CA HIS A 97 -9.43 -32.03 -16.37
C HIS A 97 -8.49 -32.83 -15.45
N GLY A 98 -7.95 -32.20 -14.41
CA GLY A 98 -7.17 -32.88 -13.37
C GLY A 98 -8.01 -33.87 -12.57
N ALA A 99 -9.23 -33.47 -12.20
CA ALA A 99 -10.18 -34.34 -11.48
C ALA A 99 -10.55 -35.58 -12.31
N GLU A 100 -10.90 -35.39 -13.58
CA GLU A 100 -11.17 -36.48 -14.52
C GLU A 100 -9.98 -37.46 -14.60
N LYS A 101 -8.75 -36.95 -14.72
CA LYS A 101 -7.55 -37.80 -14.74
C LYS A 101 -7.31 -38.56 -13.44
N MET A 102 -7.64 -37.97 -12.29
CA MET A 102 -7.51 -38.63 -10.99
C MET A 102 -8.59 -39.69 -10.75
N GLU A 103 -9.76 -39.53 -11.32
CA GLU A 103 -10.83 -40.54 -11.30
C GLU A 103 -10.39 -41.85 -11.98
N TYR A 104 -9.63 -41.77 -13.07
CA TYR A 104 -9.05 -42.95 -13.72
C TYR A 104 -8.02 -43.71 -12.87
N LEU A 105 -7.51 -43.10 -11.79
CA LEU A 105 -6.45 -43.70 -10.96
C LEU A 105 -6.97 -44.50 -9.75
N SER A 106 -8.28 -44.71 -9.59
CA SER A 106 -8.99 -45.50 -8.55
C SER A 106 -8.72 -45.12 -7.08
N ASP A 107 -7.47 -44.86 -6.70
CA ASP A 107 -7.02 -44.60 -5.34
C ASP A 107 -7.32 -43.17 -4.85
N TYR A 108 -7.86 -42.30 -5.72
CA TYR A 108 -8.05 -40.86 -5.47
C TYR A 108 -9.47 -40.35 -5.74
N GLU A 109 -10.49 -41.22 -5.70
CA GLU A 109 -11.89 -40.87 -5.95
C GLU A 109 -12.37 -39.68 -5.08
N TYR A 110 -12.03 -39.70 -3.78
CA TYR A 110 -12.34 -38.59 -2.85
C TYR A 110 -11.73 -37.24 -3.27
N LEU A 111 -10.51 -37.25 -3.82
CA LEU A 111 -9.86 -36.03 -4.30
C LEU A 111 -10.52 -35.55 -5.59
N SER A 112 -10.87 -36.45 -6.52
CA SER A 112 -11.58 -36.11 -7.75
C SER A 112 -12.92 -35.42 -7.45
N ASP A 113 -13.71 -35.99 -6.53
CA ASP A 113 -14.98 -35.41 -6.10
C ASP A 113 -14.80 -34.04 -5.43
N SER A 114 -13.78 -33.91 -4.60
CA SER A 114 -13.46 -32.63 -3.97
C SER A 114 -13.03 -31.56 -4.98
N LEU A 115 -12.33 -31.91 -6.06
CA LEU A 115 -11.95 -30.96 -7.13
C LEU A 115 -13.15 -30.56 -8.01
N LYS A 116 -14.15 -31.44 -8.19
CA LYS A 116 -15.37 -31.14 -8.95
C LYS A 116 -16.36 -30.27 -8.17
N ASP A 117 -16.23 -30.22 -6.84
CA ASP A 117 -17.10 -29.42 -5.99
C ASP A 117 -16.99 -27.91 -6.34
N PRO A 118 -18.10 -27.22 -6.67
CA PRO A 118 -18.07 -25.78 -6.96
C PRO A 118 -17.49 -24.95 -5.83
N SER A 119 -17.61 -25.40 -4.57
CA SER A 119 -17.03 -24.68 -3.43
C SER A 119 -15.50 -24.66 -3.47
N THR A 120 -14.87 -25.73 -3.95
CA THR A 120 -13.41 -25.82 -4.13
C THR A 120 -12.94 -24.86 -5.22
N VAL A 121 -13.67 -24.79 -6.33
CA VAL A 121 -13.40 -23.83 -7.41
C VAL A 121 -13.44 -22.40 -6.89
N ASP A 122 -14.46 -22.04 -6.11
CA ASP A 122 -14.58 -20.70 -5.54
C ASP A 122 -13.43 -20.39 -4.56
N ARG A 123 -13.05 -21.34 -3.70
CA ARG A 123 -11.88 -21.19 -2.80
C ARG A 123 -10.59 -20.97 -3.58
N ILE A 124 -10.35 -21.73 -4.64
CA ILE A 124 -9.13 -21.61 -5.45
C ILE A 124 -9.08 -20.26 -6.17
N THR A 125 -10.20 -19.82 -6.76
CA THR A 125 -10.24 -18.49 -7.40
C THR A 125 -10.05 -17.35 -6.39
N TYR A 126 -10.52 -17.52 -5.15
CA TYR A 126 -10.28 -16.57 -4.07
C TYR A 126 -8.82 -16.55 -3.60
N ILE A 127 -8.18 -17.72 -3.46
CA ILE A 127 -6.74 -17.82 -3.16
C ILE A 127 -5.93 -17.14 -4.27
N LEU A 128 -6.30 -17.35 -5.53
CA LEU A 128 -5.64 -16.71 -6.66
C LEU A 128 -5.79 -15.19 -6.62
N SER A 129 -7.00 -14.66 -6.35
CA SER A 129 -7.21 -13.21 -6.27
C SER A 129 -6.45 -12.58 -5.09
N LEU A 130 -6.40 -13.27 -3.94
CA LEU A 130 -5.57 -12.85 -2.80
C LEU A 130 -4.08 -12.85 -3.14
N PHE A 131 -3.60 -13.85 -3.87
CA PHE A 131 -2.22 -13.90 -4.32
C PHE A 131 -1.87 -12.70 -5.22
N PHE A 132 -2.75 -12.33 -6.15
CA PHE A 132 -2.58 -11.11 -6.95
C PHE A 132 -2.58 -9.85 -6.09
N LEU A 133 -3.51 -9.75 -5.13
CA LEU A 133 -3.58 -8.61 -4.22
C LEU A 133 -2.29 -8.46 -3.41
N LEU A 134 -1.79 -9.54 -2.82
CA LEU A 134 -0.53 -9.56 -2.07
C LEU A 134 0.66 -9.21 -2.96
N SER A 135 0.69 -9.73 -4.20
CA SER A 135 1.73 -9.42 -5.18
C SER A 135 1.74 -7.93 -5.54
N VAL A 136 0.56 -7.33 -5.76
CA VAL A 136 0.45 -5.88 -6.01
C VAL A 136 0.87 -5.08 -4.79
N LEU A 137 0.40 -5.45 -3.59
CA LEU A 137 0.76 -4.78 -2.34
C LEU A 137 2.28 -4.83 -2.09
N HIS A 138 2.93 -5.93 -2.47
CA HIS A 138 4.37 -6.03 -2.45
C HIS A 138 5.05 -5.15 -3.50
N ALA A 139 4.54 -5.15 -4.75
CA ALA A 139 5.08 -4.33 -5.83
C ALA A 139 5.04 -2.82 -5.51
N VAL A 140 3.96 -2.35 -4.87
CA VAL A 140 3.83 -0.95 -4.41
C VAL A 140 4.56 -0.69 -3.08
N ARG A 141 5.34 -1.67 -2.58
CA ARG A 141 6.10 -1.62 -1.33
C ARG A 141 5.25 -1.33 -0.09
N ALA A 142 3.97 -1.71 -0.12
CA ALA A 142 3.11 -1.65 1.05
C ALA A 142 3.38 -2.81 2.02
N ILE A 143 3.73 -3.97 1.48
CA ILE A 143 4.09 -5.19 2.23
C ILE A 143 5.52 -5.60 1.91
N ASP A 144 6.27 -6.00 2.92
CA ASP A 144 7.61 -6.58 2.75
C ASP A 144 7.59 -8.08 3.06
N PHE A 145 7.79 -8.92 2.05
CA PHE A 145 7.85 -10.37 2.23
C PHE A 145 9.08 -10.83 3.02
N ARG A 146 10.06 -9.96 3.26
CA ARG A 146 11.21 -10.29 4.12
C ARG A 146 10.80 -10.64 5.55
N ALA A 147 9.75 -9.99 6.06
CA ALA A 147 9.20 -10.28 7.39
C ALA A 147 8.63 -11.71 7.51
N LEU A 148 8.36 -12.38 6.39
CA LEU A 148 7.93 -13.78 6.41
C LEU A 148 9.02 -14.73 6.95
N GLN A 149 10.29 -14.34 6.87
CA GLN A 149 11.41 -15.11 7.43
C GLN A 149 11.35 -15.21 8.96
N GLU A 150 10.71 -14.24 9.62
CA GLU A 150 10.55 -14.18 11.07
C GLU A 150 9.33 -15.00 11.56
N GLY A 151 8.51 -15.48 10.63
CA GLY A 151 7.34 -16.31 10.90
C GLY A 151 6.01 -15.71 10.42
N PRO A 152 4.96 -16.53 10.28
CA PRO A 152 3.68 -16.08 9.73
C PRO A 152 2.97 -15.07 10.64
N GLY A 153 3.06 -15.22 11.97
CA GLY A 153 2.42 -14.29 12.92
C GLY A 153 2.96 -12.87 12.78
N CYS A 154 4.28 -12.71 12.85
CA CYS A 154 4.96 -11.43 12.67
C CYS A 154 4.68 -10.81 11.29
N PHE A 155 4.59 -11.63 10.25
CA PHE A 155 4.24 -11.19 8.90
C PHE A 155 2.84 -10.59 8.82
N PHE A 156 1.82 -11.26 9.37
CA PHE A 156 0.45 -10.73 9.35
C PHE A 156 0.30 -9.48 10.21
N ASP A 157 0.98 -9.41 11.35
CA ASP A 157 1.01 -8.21 12.19
C ASP A 157 1.65 -7.01 11.47
N ASP A 158 2.78 -7.23 10.77
CA ASP A 158 3.41 -6.18 9.97
C ASP A 158 2.51 -5.73 8.80
N ILE A 159 1.84 -6.66 8.12
CA ILE A 159 0.85 -6.33 7.08
C ILE A 159 -0.27 -5.47 7.66
N ALA A 160 -0.87 -5.88 8.77
CA ALA A 160 -1.97 -5.16 9.40
C ALA A 160 -1.52 -3.77 9.86
N TYR A 161 -0.34 -3.67 10.49
CA TYR A 161 0.25 -2.42 10.93
C TYR A 161 0.55 -1.47 9.77
N ARG A 162 1.24 -1.95 8.72
CA ARG A 162 1.60 -1.13 7.54
C ARG A 162 0.37 -0.76 6.72
N GLY A 163 -0.55 -1.70 6.52
CA GLY A 163 -1.83 -1.46 5.85
C GLY A 163 -2.63 -0.38 6.56
N ARG A 164 -2.80 -0.48 7.89
CA ARG A 164 -3.49 0.53 8.70
C ARG A 164 -2.75 1.87 8.64
N ARG A 165 -1.42 1.89 8.78
CA ARG A 165 -0.61 3.11 8.70
C ARG A 165 -0.68 3.78 7.33
N PHE A 166 -0.69 3.00 6.25
CA PHE A 166 -0.84 3.49 4.89
C PHE A 166 -2.24 4.10 4.69
N LEU A 167 -3.29 3.38 5.08
CA LEU A 167 -4.67 3.86 5.01
C LEU A 167 -4.86 5.15 5.82
N LEU A 168 -4.37 5.20 7.06
CA LEU A 168 -4.44 6.40 7.90
C LEU A 168 -3.68 7.59 7.30
N LYS A 169 -2.48 7.37 6.73
CA LYS A 169 -1.77 8.43 6.03
C LYS A 169 -2.62 8.95 4.87
N LYS A 170 -3.18 8.07 4.04
CA LYS A 170 -4.00 8.46 2.88
C LYS A 170 -5.28 9.19 3.29
N ILE A 171 -5.99 8.73 4.33
CA ILE A 171 -7.16 9.41 4.89
C ILE A 171 -6.80 10.81 5.40
N ARG A 172 -5.66 10.96 6.11
CA ARG A 172 -5.18 12.29 6.53
C ARG A 172 -4.86 13.20 5.33
N TYR A 173 -4.26 12.65 4.28
CA TYR A 173 -4.01 13.39 3.04
C TYR A 173 -5.29 13.77 2.30
N LEU A 174 -6.40 13.04 2.47
CA LEU A 174 -7.70 13.35 1.87
C LEU A 174 -8.46 14.49 2.56
N GLY A 175 -7.88 15.12 3.59
CA GLY A 175 -8.43 16.35 4.19
C GLY A 175 -9.45 16.12 5.31
N PHE A 176 -9.79 14.87 5.65
CA PHE A 176 -10.68 14.55 6.77
C PHE A 176 -10.05 14.79 8.15
N ALA A 177 -8.72 14.82 8.23
CA ALA A 177 -8.04 15.16 9.47
C ALA A 177 -7.96 16.67 9.64
N LYS A 178 -8.93 17.24 10.38
CA LYS A 178 -8.82 18.61 10.94
C LYS A 178 -7.43 18.76 11.56
N LYS A 179 -6.60 19.59 10.93
CA LYS A 179 -5.25 19.91 11.38
C LYS A 179 -5.40 20.65 12.72
N ARG A 180 -5.42 19.94 13.85
CA ARG A 180 -5.29 20.59 15.16
C ARG A 180 -3.89 21.19 15.21
N VAL A 181 -3.78 22.45 14.84
CA VAL A 181 -2.59 23.26 15.05
C VAL A 181 -2.40 23.28 16.57
N LYS A 182 -1.48 22.47 17.09
CA LYS A 182 -0.96 22.67 18.44
C LYS A 182 -0.26 24.02 18.40
N ILE A 183 -0.99 25.09 18.75
CA ILE A 183 -0.39 26.37 19.10
C ILE A 183 0.45 26.06 20.33
N LYS A 184 1.75 25.82 20.12
CA LYS A 184 2.70 25.85 21.22
C LYS A 184 2.69 27.31 21.67
N GLU A 185 1.98 27.59 22.76
CA GLU A 185 2.18 28.81 23.51
C GLU A 185 3.66 28.85 23.90
N CYS A 186 4.45 29.62 23.14
CA CYS A 186 5.73 30.11 23.61
C CYS A 186 5.42 31.01 24.80
N LYS A 187 5.39 30.42 26.00
CA LYS A 187 5.51 31.18 27.25
C LYS A 187 6.87 31.85 27.23
N GLU A 188 6.85 33.07 26.73
CA GLU A 188 7.92 34.05 26.76
C GLU A 188 8.34 34.20 28.23
N LYS A 189 9.48 33.60 28.59
CA LYS A 189 10.14 33.79 29.87
C LYS A 189 10.72 35.21 29.90
N ARG A 190 9.85 36.20 30.12
CA ARG A 190 10.23 37.55 30.50
C ARG A 190 10.50 37.56 32.00
N SER A 191 11.71 37.14 32.38
CA SER A 191 12.18 37.31 33.76
C SER A 191 13.68 37.53 33.78
N ARG A 192 14.04 38.79 34.08
CA ARG A 192 15.27 39.24 34.74
C ARG A 192 16.56 39.27 33.92
N ARG A 193 16.92 40.47 33.46
CA ARG A 193 18.12 41.18 33.93
C ARG A 193 18.09 42.65 33.46
N SER A 194 17.56 43.49 34.34
CA SER A 194 17.98 44.88 34.48
C SER A 194 19.09 44.88 35.50
N THR A 195 20.31 45.24 35.11
CA THR A 195 21.16 46.24 35.82
C THR A 195 22.53 46.39 35.14
N ARG A 196 22.86 47.66 34.86
CA ARG A 196 24.17 48.32 34.85
C ARG A 196 25.15 48.08 33.69
N ASP A 197 25.27 49.14 32.87
CA ASP A 197 26.42 50.07 32.80
C ASP A 197 27.81 49.46 33.10
N ASP A 198 28.69 49.44 32.10
CA ASP A 198 29.82 50.37 32.02
C ASP A 198 30.67 50.15 30.76
N ASP A 199 31.24 51.26 30.31
CA ASP A 199 32.04 51.47 29.12
C ASP A 199 33.32 50.61 29.03
N ASN A 200 33.74 50.22 27.82
CA ASN A 200 35.03 50.66 27.25
C ASN A 200 35.38 50.03 25.90
N GLU A 201 35.70 50.93 24.96
CA GLU A 201 36.89 51.01 24.11
C GLU A 201 37.70 49.77 23.67
N LYS A 202 38.12 49.90 22.40
CA LYS A 202 39.38 49.47 21.75
C LYS A 202 39.43 48.16 20.95
N THR A 203 39.28 48.38 19.64
CA THR A 203 40.27 48.08 18.57
C THR A 203 41.43 47.12 18.90
N GLY A 204 41.59 46.10 18.06
CA GLY A 204 42.82 45.33 17.91
C GLY A 204 42.72 44.31 16.77
N THR A 205 43.24 44.69 15.60
CA THR A 205 43.76 43.78 14.57
C THR A 205 44.88 42.91 15.12
N ILE A 206 45.04 41.66 14.63
CA ILE A 206 46.31 40.99 14.30
C ILE A 206 46.02 39.66 13.58
N ASP A 207 46.96 39.35 12.70
CA ASP A 207 47.02 38.40 11.61
C ASP A 207 47.18 36.90 11.94
N LEU A 208 47.07 36.13 10.84
CA LEU A 208 47.65 34.83 10.50
C LEU A 208 48.64 34.18 11.49
N GLU A 209 48.48 32.88 11.68
CA GLU A 209 49.44 31.84 11.23
C GLU A 209 48.79 30.45 11.44
N ASP A 210 48.69 29.68 10.35
CA ASP A 210 49.44 28.43 10.11
C ASP A 210 49.53 27.48 11.31
N PHE A 211 48.92 26.29 11.19
CA PHE A 211 49.59 25.05 11.59
C PHE A 211 48.95 23.83 10.93
N SER A 212 49.70 23.28 9.98
CA SER A 212 49.66 21.89 9.51
C SER A 212 49.74 20.86 10.65
N LYS A 213 49.07 19.72 10.51
CA LYS A 213 49.52 18.34 10.84
C LYS A 213 48.32 17.38 10.68
N SER A 214 48.30 16.47 9.70
CA SER A 214 49.04 15.21 9.54
C SER A 214 48.55 14.07 10.44
N GLY A 215 48.25 12.94 9.81
CA GLY A 215 48.22 11.60 10.42
C GLY A 215 46.90 11.23 11.08
N ASP A 216 46.40 10.01 11.05
CA ASP A 216 46.88 8.79 10.40
C ASP A 216 45.69 7.83 10.34
N THR A 217 45.76 6.97 9.34
CA THR A 217 44.99 5.75 9.14
C THR A 217 45.17 4.74 10.28
N ASN A 218 44.08 4.00 10.55
CA ASN A 218 43.99 2.59 11.00
C ASN A 218 43.09 2.45 12.23
N VAL A 219 41.89 1.89 12.04
CA VAL A 219 41.27 0.98 13.03
C VAL A 219 40.48 -0.08 12.26
N ASP A 220 41.14 -1.22 12.15
CA ASP A 220 40.68 -2.59 12.37
C ASP A 220 39.19 -2.93 12.29
N ASP A 221 38.95 -3.93 11.44
CA ASP A 221 37.85 -4.88 11.50
C ASP A 221 37.77 -5.55 12.88
N SER A 222 36.64 -5.40 13.57
CA SER A 222 36.25 -6.32 14.64
C SER A 222 34.80 -6.75 14.46
N VAL A 223 34.68 -7.98 13.96
CA VAL A 223 33.51 -8.85 14.05
C VAL A 223 33.08 -8.96 15.51
N CYS A 224 31.87 -8.51 15.83
CA CYS A 224 31.15 -8.89 17.04
C CYS A 224 29.75 -9.32 16.68
N SER A 225 29.61 -10.63 16.49
CA SER A 225 28.38 -11.38 16.68
C SER A 225 27.90 -11.16 18.11
N ASN A 226 26.72 -10.59 18.31
CA ASN A 226 25.93 -10.79 19.53
C ASN A 226 24.46 -10.81 19.15
N SER A 227 23.95 -12.04 19.13
CA SER A 227 22.55 -12.38 19.24
C SER A 227 22.08 -12.01 20.65
N ASP A 228 21.23 -11.00 20.77
CA ASP A 228 20.37 -10.84 21.93
C ASP A 228 18.97 -10.46 21.44
N CYS A 229 18.11 -11.47 21.42
CA CYS A 229 16.68 -11.35 21.19
C CYS A 229 16.04 -10.74 22.44
N ASP A 230 15.96 -9.41 22.49
CA ASP A 230 15.10 -8.69 23.43
C ASP A 230 13.64 -8.78 22.98
N SER A 231 13.04 -9.93 23.28
CA SER A 231 11.58 -10.07 23.39
C SER A 231 11.15 -9.50 24.73
N GLN A 232 10.76 -8.22 24.76
CA GLN A 232 9.67 -7.66 25.57
C GLN A 232 9.75 -6.13 25.57
N LYS A 233 9.17 -5.52 24.54
CA LYS A 233 8.54 -4.22 24.69
C LYS A 233 7.10 -4.35 24.21
N ILE A 234 6.27 -4.71 25.17
CA ILE A 234 4.86 -4.34 25.22
C ILE A 234 4.82 -2.86 24.85
N CYS A 235 4.37 -2.55 23.63
CA CYS A 235 4.01 -1.19 23.30
C CYS A 235 2.69 -0.92 24.00
N ASP A 236 2.78 -0.15 25.09
CA ASP A 236 1.67 0.47 25.76
C ASP A 236 0.68 1.01 24.73
N PHE A 237 -0.52 0.43 24.76
CA PHE A 237 -1.63 0.69 23.87
C PHE A 237 -2.59 1.66 24.56
N ASP A 238 -2.08 2.78 25.06
CA ASP A 238 -2.86 3.83 25.71
C ASP A 238 -2.56 5.16 25.02
N ASP A 239 -3.32 5.47 23.95
CA ASP A 239 -3.58 6.85 23.48
C ASP A 239 -4.42 6.83 22.19
N LEU A 240 -5.56 6.12 22.21
CA LEU A 240 -6.56 6.23 21.15
C LEU A 240 -7.98 6.21 21.71
N ASP A 241 -8.21 7.01 22.76
CA ASP A 241 -9.51 7.63 23.02
C ASP A 241 -9.82 8.63 21.91
N LEU A 242 -10.26 8.10 20.77
CA LEU A 242 -10.99 8.84 19.76
C LEU A 242 -12.47 8.64 20.09
N LEU A 243 -12.95 9.44 21.05
CA LEU A 243 -14.38 9.74 21.17
C LEU A 243 -14.85 10.26 19.80
N ILE A 244 -15.62 9.42 19.13
CA ILE A 244 -16.50 9.85 18.05
C ILE A 244 -17.80 10.22 18.76
N ASP A 245 -17.91 11.47 19.20
CA ASP A 245 -19.21 12.05 19.50
C ASP A 245 -19.93 12.25 18.17
N ILE A 246 -20.90 11.37 17.91
CA ILE A 246 -21.91 11.52 16.88
C ILE A 246 -23.05 12.27 17.57
N ASP A 247 -23.11 13.59 17.39
CA ASP A 247 -24.34 14.35 17.69
C ASP A 247 -25.30 14.16 16.51
N ASP A 248 -26.50 13.65 16.82
CA ASP A 248 -27.68 13.58 15.94
C ASP A 248 -28.24 14.98 15.58
#